data_AF-A0A921JI69-F1
#
_entry.id   AF-A0A921JI69-F1
#
_cell.length_a   1.000
_cell.length_b   1.000
_cell.length_c   1.000
_cell.angle_alpha   90.00
_cell.angle_beta   90.00
_cell.angle_gamma   90.00
#
_symmetry.space_group_name_H-M   'P 1'
#
loop_
_entity.id
_entity.type
_entity.pdbx_description
1 polymer ?
#
loop_
_entity_poly.entity_id
_entity_poly.type
_entity_poly.pdbx_seq_one_letter_code
_entity_poly.pdbx_strand_id
1 'polypeptide(L)'
;MTLRPLKQKPTYLLSAALPSIMSAMLLTGCYAATHTAPIGQDEVKKEGAYAPSRERQLLASVTPQAPASWQPGKLWSITDDRLRVLLNAVDGTIPEQLAPSTLSFDTVETARNILGSEHTDIIFTLHTPTDVHGMATSPTKVSYRVDTPLDSFMKKPSLPIPFTIETSIVNDADSILRGRRLYVMTSTWLDDNGNYIKRRRFLPVIITKVSAGTPQAPLQVYFHLEEDPAVKGSLMLTLPSRPDADGPRDFASMFSLSNPRDAYKSIYPDIWDLITRGQVTQGMTREECRLSLGIPMETKRQEMYGYTRETWLYEAGTYLVFEDGILRNSRL
;
A
#
# COMPACT_ATOMS: atom_id res chain seq x y z
N MET A 1 15.44 -11.32 96.97
CA MET A 1 14.87 -11.98 95.79
C MET A 1 13.42 -11.52 95.66
N THR A 2 13.09 -10.90 94.50
CA THR A 2 11.75 -10.75 93.86
C THR A 2 10.63 -10.07 94.69
N LEU A 3 10.55 -8.73 94.75
CA LEU A 3 9.82 -7.75 93.86
C LEU A 3 8.31 -8.03 93.74
N ARG A 4 7.48 -7.51 94.65
CA ARG A 4 6.81 -6.17 94.77
C ARG A 4 5.79 -5.82 93.67
N PRO A 5 4.66 -5.19 94.04
CA PRO A 5 3.38 -5.35 93.36
C PRO A 5 2.77 -3.98 92.95
N LEU A 6 1.46 -4.00 92.71
CA LEU A 6 0.48 -2.90 92.83
C LEU A 6 0.32 -2.03 91.57
N LYS A 7 -0.86 -1.49 91.23
CA LYS A 7 -2.04 -1.10 92.04
C LYS A 7 -3.21 -0.83 91.07
N GLN A 8 -4.42 -1.34 91.37
CA GLN A 8 -5.61 -0.58 91.84
C GLN A 8 -6.26 0.35 90.79
N LYS A 9 -7.48 0.04 90.29
CA LYS A 9 -8.84 0.23 90.88
C LYS A 9 -9.43 1.63 90.52
N PRO A 10 -10.76 1.89 90.60
CA PRO A 10 -11.86 1.28 89.83
C PRO A 10 -13.01 2.31 89.50
N THR A 11 -14.21 1.79 89.17
CA THR A 11 -15.56 2.21 89.64
C THR A 11 -16.52 3.15 88.86
N TYR A 12 -17.75 2.59 88.64
CA TYR A 12 -19.14 3.13 88.64
C TYR A 12 -19.55 4.23 87.61
N LEU A 13 -20.79 4.41 87.13
CA LEU A 13 -22.05 3.68 86.87
C LEU A 13 -22.97 4.66 86.09
N LEU A 14 -23.82 4.17 85.19
CA LEU A 14 -25.13 4.70 84.73
C LEU A 14 -25.27 6.02 83.91
N SER A 15 -25.84 5.83 82.71
CA SER A 15 -26.94 6.60 82.05
C SER A 15 -26.76 8.07 81.62
N ALA A 16 -26.86 8.35 80.31
CA ALA A 16 -27.95 9.14 79.68
C ALA A 16 -27.63 9.71 78.28
N ALA A 17 -28.67 9.75 77.43
CA ALA A 17 -29.00 10.76 76.42
C ALA A 17 -28.26 10.87 75.05
N LEU A 18 -29.07 10.80 73.98
CA LEU A 18 -28.92 11.27 72.58
C LEU A 18 -28.57 12.79 72.48
N PRO A 19 -28.28 13.42 71.31
CA PRO A 19 -28.38 12.96 69.90
C PRO A 19 -27.21 13.39 68.95
N SER A 20 -27.28 12.95 67.68
CA SER A 20 -27.07 13.75 66.44
C SER A 20 -26.16 13.11 65.38
N ILE A 21 -26.69 13.07 64.14
CA ILE A 21 -26.06 13.37 62.83
C ILE A 21 -26.40 12.33 61.75
N MET A 22 -27.21 12.80 60.80
CA MET A 22 -27.31 12.47 59.37
C MET A 22 -27.22 11.01 58.92
N SER A 23 -28.32 10.50 58.37
CA SER A 23 -28.27 9.67 57.16
C SER A 23 -29.61 9.73 56.43
N ALA A 24 -29.78 10.76 55.60
CA ALA A 24 -30.72 10.76 54.49
C ALA A 24 -29.89 10.53 53.23
N MET A 25 -29.69 9.26 52.86
CA MET A 25 -29.15 8.90 51.55
C MET A 25 -30.23 9.20 50.50
N LEU A 26 -30.07 10.37 49.87
CA LEU A 26 -30.73 10.73 48.63
C LEU A 26 -30.23 9.77 47.53
N LEU A 27 -31.17 9.02 46.95
CA LEU A 27 -31.01 8.42 45.62
C LEU A 27 -30.95 9.55 44.58
N THR A 28 -29.79 10.14 44.39
CA THR A 28 -29.50 10.92 43.17
C THR A 28 -28.98 9.96 42.11
N GLY A 29 -29.84 9.66 41.14
CA GLY A 29 -29.46 8.97 39.91
C GLY A 29 -28.43 9.80 39.14
N CYS A 30 -27.18 9.35 39.13
CA CYS A 30 -26.19 9.83 38.18
C CYS A 30 -26.58 9.33 36.79
N TYR A 31 -27.25 10.17 35.99
CA TYR A 31 -27.17 10.07 34.54
C TYR A 31 -25.73 10.37 34.14
N ALA A 32 -24.87 9.35 34.16
CA ALA A 32 -23.62 9.41 33.44
C ALA A 32 -23.98 9.30 31.95
N ALA A 33 -24.12 10.46 31.30
CA ALA A 33 -24.11 10.55 29.85
C ALA A 33 -22.84 9.84 29.35
N THR A 34 -23.00 8.71 28.66
CA THR A 34 -21.91 8.07 27.94
C THR A 34 -21.52 9.02 26.81
N HIS A 35 -20.61 9.93 27.10
CA HIS A 35 -19.93 10.73 26.10
C HIS A 35 -19.02 9.77 25.33
N THR A 36 -19.53 9.15 24.27
CA THR A 36 -18.69 8.52 23.25
C THR A 36 -17.73 9.59 22.76
N ALA A 37 -16.48 9.50 23.18
CA ALA A 37 -15.43 10.37 22.67
C ALA A 37 -15.41 10.22 21.14
N PRO A 38 -15.28 11.32 20.37
CA PRO A 38 -15.15 11.22 18.94
C PRO A 38 -13.90 10.40 18.64
N ILE A 39 -14.08 9.25 17.98
CA ILE A 39 -12.99 8.38 17.55
C ILE A 39 -12.04 9.24 16.71
N GLY A 40 -10.86 9.52 17.26
CA GLY A 40 -9.85 10.33 16.61
C GLY A 40 -9.25 9.55 15.43
N GLN A 41 -8.76 10.25 14.41
CA GLN A 41 -8.04 9.62 13.29
C GLN A 41 -6.86 8.75 13.74
N ASP A 42 -6.31 9.00 14.94
CA ASP A 42 -5.25 8.20 15.53
C ASP A 42 -5.74 6.88 16.16
N GLU A 43 -7.00 6.76 16.57
CA GLU A 43 -7.60 5.49 17.03
C GLU A 43 -7.94 4.58 15.85
N VAL A 44 -8.43 5.14 14.74
CA VAL A 44 -8.64 4.39 13.48
C VAL A 44 -7.32 3.87 12.91
N LYS A 45 -6.21 4.61 13.11
CA LYS A 45 -4.87 4.14 12.79
C LYS A 45 -4.37 3.04 13.74
N LYS A 46 -4.83 3.01 14.99
CA LYS A 46 -4.41 2.02 16.00
C LYS A 46 -5.09 0.66 15.84
N GLU A 47 -6.36 0.60 15.46
CA GLU A 47 -7.08 -0.69 15.34
C GLU A 47 -6.67 -1.51 14.09
N GLY A 48 -6.06 -0.90 13.08
CA GLY A 48 -5.52 -1.59 11.89
C GLY A 48 -4.05 -1.97 11.95
N ALA A 49 -3.36 -1.70 13.07
CA ALA A 49 -1.90 -1.66 13.12
C ALA A 49 -1.29 -2.61 14.15
N TYR A 50 -1.60 -3.92 14.13
CA TYR A 50 -0.80 -4.90 14.89
C TYR A 50 -0.81 -6.33 14.28
N ALA A 51 -0.61 -6.42 12.96
CA ALA A 51 -0.01 -7.55 12.23
C ALA A 51 0.06 -7.15 10.75
N PRO A 52 1.11 -7.51 9.98
CA PRO A 52 1.05 -7.35 8.53
C PRO A 52 -0.14 -8.18 8.02
N SER A 53 -1.09 -7.55 7.34
CA SER A 53 -2.24 -8.25 6.76
C SER A 53 -1.74 -9.34 5.82
N ARG A 54 -2.55 -10.40 5.61
CA ARG A 54 -2.17 -11.50 4.70
C ARG A 54 -1.82 -10.97 3.30
N GLU A 55 -2.47 -9.90 2.89
CA GLU A 55 -2.20 -9.14 1.69
C GLU A 55 -0.76 -8.60 1.66
N ARG A 56 -0.27 -7.98 2.75
CA ARG A 56 1.11 -7.46 2.82
C ARG A 56 2.15 -8.58 2.81
N GLN A 57 1.82 -9.75 3.35
CA GLN A 57 2.73 -10.90 3.35
C GLN A 57 2.82 -11.60 2.00
N LEU A 58 1.76 -11.52 1.17
CA LEU A 58 1.66 -12.31 -0.06
C LEU A 58 2.81 -12.08 -1.04
N LEU A 59 3.24 -10.82 -1.22
CA LEU A 59 4.35 -10.45 -2.10
C LEU A 59 5.64 -10.12 -1.34
N ALA A 60 5.72 -10.41 -0.03
CA ALA A 60 6.89 -10.07 0.76
C ALA A 60 8.17 -10.80 0.31
N SER A 61 8.03 -11.98 -0.32
CA SER A 61 9.15 -12.71 -0.94
C SER A 61 9.54 -12.19 -2.32
N VAL A 62 8.74 -11.32 -2.95
CA VAL A 62 9.05 -10.75 -4.27
C VAL A 62 10.02 -9.59 -4.07
N THR A 63 11.30 -9.91 -4.11
CA THR A 63 12.38 -8.95 -3.90
C THR A 63 13.48 -9.11 -4.95
N PRO A 64 14.14 -8.02 -5.38
CA PRO A 64 15.29 -8.13 -6.27
C PRO A 64 16.40 -8.98 -5.63
N GLN A 65 17.12 -9.75 -6.44
CA GLN A 65 18.20 -10.59 -5.89
C GLN A 65 19.46 -9.75 -5.64
N ALA A 66 20.17 -10.04 -4.55
CA ALA A 66 21.44 -9.42 -4.21
C ALA A 66 22.51 -9.73 -5.27
N PRO A 67 23.47 -8.82 -5.55
CA PRO A 67 24.51 -9.07 -6.54
C PRO A 67 25.34 -10.33 -6.27
N ALA A 68 25.54 -10.70 -5.00
CA ALA A 68 26.24 -11.94 -4.63
C ALA A 68 25.56 -13.23 -5.10
N SER A 69 24.26 -13.20 -5.41
CA SER A 69 23.53 -14.37 -5.90
C SER A 69 23.27 -14.35 -7.40
N TRP A 70 23.80 -13.35 -8.12
CA TRP A 70 23.61 -13.27 -9.58
C TRP A 70 24.39 -14.38 -10.27
N GLN A 71 23.73 -15.02 -11.23
CA GLN A 71 24.32 -16.05 -12.09
C GLN A 71 24.22 -15.60 -13.54
N PRO A 72 25.20 -15.99 -14.40
CA PRO A 72 25.15 -15.72 -15.83
C PRO A 72 23.80 -16.15 -16.41
N GLY A 73 23.20 -15.32 -17.26
CA GLY A 73 21.87 -15.53 -17.83
C GLY A 73 20.73 -14.83 -17.09
N LYS A 74 20.98 -14.21 -15.92
CA LYS A 74 19.96 -13.41 -15.23
C LYS A 74 19.49 -12.25 -16.13
N LEU A 75 18.18 -11.99 -16.18
CA LEU A 75 17.58 -11.08 -17.17
C LEU A 75 16.99 -9.80 -16.56
N TRP A 76 17.13 -8.69 -17.29
CA TRP A 76 16.44 -7.43 -17.05
C TRP A 76 15.76 -6.93 -18.32
N SER A 77 14.48 -6.59 -18.22
CA SER A 77 13.75 -5.91 -19.30
C SER A 77 14.10 -4.43 -19.31
N ILE A 78 14.45 -3.88 -20.47
CA ILE A 78 14.74 -2.45 -20.66
C ILE A 78 13.43 -1.71 -20.89
N THR A 79 13.21 -0.64 -20.13
CA THR A 79 11.98 0.17 -20.20
C THR A 79 12.15 1.48 -20.93
N ASP A 80 13.39 1.95 -21.16
CA ASP A 80 13.67 3.27 -21.74
C ASP A 80 15.05 3.31 -22.42
N ASP A 81 15.12 3.97 -23.58
CA ASP A 81 16.34 4.11 -24.40
C ASP A 81 17.43 4.94 -23.70
N ARG A 82 17.07 5.77 -22.71
CA ARG A 82 18.02 6.56 -21.91
C ARG A 82 19.06 5.72 -21.18
N LEU A 83 18.82 4.41 -21.00
CA LEU A 83 19.81 3.48 -20.49
C LEU A 83 21.11 3.51 -21.29
N ARG A 84 21.03 3.77 -22.61
CA ARG A 84 22.19 3.82 -23.51
C ARG A 84 23.29 4.76 -23.03
N VAL A 85 22.94 5.88 -22.40
CA VAL A 85 23.90 6.88 -21.88
C VAL A 85 24.74 6.33 -20.72
N LEU A 86 24.25 5.29 -20.05
CA LEU A 86 24.90 4.67 -18.90
C LEU A 86 25.72 3.42 -19.26
N LEU A 87 25.63 2.96 -20.51
CA LEU A 87 26.29 1.76 -21.00
C LEU A 87 27.55 2.11 -21.78
N ASN A 88 28.62 1.34 -21.59
CA ASN A 88 29.80 1.38 -22.44
C ASN A 88 29.84 0.16 -23.34
N ALA A 89 30.24 0.34 -24.60
CA ALA A 89 30.45 -0.78 -25.51
C ALA A 89 31.69 -1.56 -25.06
N VAL A 90 31.54 -2.87 -24.87
CA VAL A 90 32.66 -3.79 -24.63
C VAL A 90 33.07 -4.44 -25.94
N ASP A 91 32.09 -4.88 -26.73
CA ASP A 91 32.25 -5.37 -28.09
C ASP A 91 31.04 -4.91 -28.92
N GLY A 92 31.28 -4.59 -30.19
CA GLY A 92 30.26 -4.13 -31.12
C GLY A 92 29.79 -2.69 -30.89
N THR A 93 28.62 -2.38 -31.47
CA THR A 93 27.98 -1.06 -31.36
C THR A 93 26.68 -1.19 -30.58
N ILE A 94 26.44 -0.26 -29.64
CA ILE A 94 25.17 -0.20 -28.92
C ILE A 94 24.10 0.37 -29.86
N PRO A 95 22.98 -0.35 -30.08
CA PRO A 95 21.88 0.13 -30.93
C PRO A 95 21.30 1.47 -30.44
N GLU A 96 20.74 2.24 -31.38
CA GLU A 96 20.14 3.53 -31.06
C GLU A 96 18.87 3.38 -30.20
N GLN A 97 18.04 2.39 -30.54
CA GLN A 97 16.85 2.00 -29.80
C GLN A 97 17.13 0.77 -28.95
N LEU A 98 16.82 0.85 -27.66
CA LEU A 98 16.97 -0.23 -26.70
C LEU A 98 15.63 -0.79 -26.24
N ALA A 99 14.56 -0.02 -26.11
CA ALA A 99 13.26 -0.53 -25.70
C ALA A 99 12.42 -0.94 -26.94
N PRO A 100 11.81 -2.14 -26.96
CA PRO A 100 11.83 -3.20 -25.94
C PRO A 100 12.97 -4.20 -26.18
N SER A 101 13.93 -4.30 -25.26
CA SER A 101 15.04 -5.27 -25.30
C SER A 101 15.38 -5.80 -23.92
N THR A 102 16.32 -6.75 -23.84
CA THR A 102 16.70 -7.40 -22.59
C THR A 102 18.21 -7.34 -22.38
N LEU A 103 18.64 -7.11 -21.13
CA LEU A 103 20.01 -7.36 -20.68
C LEU A 103 20.08 -8.72 -20.01
N SER A 104 21.06 -9.54 -20.42
CA SER A 104 21.45 -10.76 -19.73
C SER A 104 22.77 -10.55 -19.00
N PHE A 105 22.82 -10.79 -17.70
CA PHE A 105 24.07 -10.73 -16.94
C PHE A 105 25.06 -11.78 -17.41
N ASP A 106 26.32 -11.40 -17.52
CA ASP A 106 27.44 -12.27 -17.86
C ASP A 106 28.37 -12.41 -16.66
N THR A 107 29.02 -11.32 -16.26
CA THR A 107 29.99 -11.33 -15.15
C THR A 107 30.13 -9.93 -14.51
N VAL A 108 30.91 -9.86 -13.42
CA VAL A 108 31.39 -8.61 -12.83
C VAL A 108 32.91 -8.57 -12.85
N GLU A 109 33.47 -7.40 -13.11
CA GLU A 109 34.91 -7.18 -13.20
C GLU A 109 35.33 -6.00 -12.33
N THR A 110 36.54 -6.09 -11.76
CA THR A 110 37.17 -4.96 -11.08
C THR A 110 37.91 -4.11 -12.10
N ALA A 111 37.59 -2.83 -12.16
CA ALA A 111 38.27 -1.85 -12.99
C ALA A 111 38.81 -0.69 -12.15
N ARG A 112 39.75 0.08 -12.71
CA ARG A 112 40.35 1.26 -12.07
C ARG A 112 40.12 2.50 -12.89
N ASN A 113 39.77 3.60 -12.24
CA ASN A 113 39.67 4.88 -12.93
C ASN A 113 41.06 5.53 -13.09
N ILE A 114 41.09 6.70 -13.74
CA ILE A 114 42.33 7.45 -13.99
C ILE A 114 43.07 7.88 -12.71
N LEU A 115 42.38 7.91 -11.57
CA LEU A 115 42.94 8.23 -10.25
C LEU A 115 43.42 6.98 -9.50
N GLY A 116 43.33 5.79 -10.11
CA GLY A 116 43.74 4.52 -9.51
C GLY A 116 42.71 3.93 -8.53
N SER A 117 41.59 4.60 -8.29
CA SER A 117 40.53 4.06 -7.42
C SER A 117 39.71 2.98 -8.13
N GLU A 118 39.37 1.94 -7.37
CA GLU A 118 38.67 0.75 -7.87
C GLU A 118 37.16 0.97 -7.97
N HIS A 119 36.58 0.44 -9.04
CA HIS A 119 35.15 0.39 -9.29
C HIS A 119 34.77 -0.97 -9.89
N THR A 120 33.48 -1.24 -9.96
CA THR A 120 32.96 -2.50 -10.52
C THR A 120 32.30 -2.22 -11.86
N ASP A 121 32.73 -2.93 -12.89
CA ASP A 121 32.02 -2.97 -14.17
C ASP A 121 31.17 -4.25 -14.22
N ILE A 122 29.88 -4.09 -14.50
CA ILE A 122 28.96 -5.21 -14.68
C ILE A 122 28.82 -5.46 -16.16
N ILE A 123 29.18 -6.67 -16.62
CA ILE A 123 29.13 -7.05 -18.02
C ILE A 123 27.78 -7.70 -18.32
N PHE A 124 27.11 -7.18 -19.34
CA PHE A 124 25.86 -7.69 -19.86
C PHE A 124 25.98 -8.07 -21.33
N THR A 125 25.16 -9.04 -21.74
CA THR A 125 24.80 -9.27 -23.13
C THR A 125 23.49 -8.57 -23.41
N LEU A 126 23.49 -7.62 -24.34
CA LEU A 126 22.31 -6.91 -24.81
C LEU A 126 21.65 -7.69 -25.95
N HIS A 127 20.40 -8.07 -25.75
CA HIS A 127 19.57 -8.77 -26.72
C HIS A 127 18.51 -7.82 -27.27
N THR A 128 18.73 -7.28 -28.47
CA THR A 128 17.75 -6.46 -29.18
C THR A 128 16.96 -7.33 -30.17
N PRO A 129 15.62 -7.19 -30.29
CA PRO A 129 14.84 -8.04 -31.20
C PRO A 129 15.12 -7.75 -32.67
N THR A 130 15.25 -6.46 -33.02
CA THR A 130 15.46 -5.96 -34.37
C THR A 130 16.26 -4.65 -34.33
N ASP A 131 17.02 -4.37 -35.39
CA ASP A 131 17.62 -3.06 -35.62
C ASP A 131 16.59 -2.03 -36.14
N VAL A 132 17.07 -0.81 -36.41
CA VAL A 132 16.26 0.29 -36.99
C VAL A 132 15.68 -0.02 -38.37
N HIS A 133 16.13 -1.09 -39.03
CA HIS A 133 15.65 -1.57 -40.32
C HIS A 133 14.81 -2.85 -40.20
N GLY A 134 14.49 -3.30 -38.99
CA GLY A 134 13.70 -4.50 -38.74
C GLY A 134 14.47 -5.82 -38.89
N MET A 135 15.80 -5.77 -38.96
CA MET A 135 16.66 -6.96 -39.12
C MET A 135 17.11 -7.50 -37.76
N ALA A 136 17.23 -8.82 -37.64
CA ALA A 136 17.75 -9.45 -36.44
C ALA A 136 19.18 -8.99 -36.15
N THR A 137 19.44 -8.54 -34.93
CA THR A 137 20.74 -8.07 -34.48
C THR A 137 21.53 -9.18 -33.80
N SER A 138 22.85 -9.10 -33.89
CA SER A 138 23.72 -9.93 -33.06
C SER A 138 23.73 -9.39 -31.63
N PRO A 139 23.82 -10.25 -30.60
CA PRO A 139 23.96 -9.80 -29.22
C PRO A 139 25.23 -8.95 -29.04
N THR A 140 25.11 -7.83 -28.34
CA THR A 140 26.22 -6.88 -28.11
C THR A 140 26.67 -6.97 -26.65
N LYS A 141 27.98 -7.05 -26.38
CA LYS A 141 28.48 -6.97 -25.00
C LYS A 141 28.60 -5.51 -24.58
N VAL A 142 28.01 -5.19 -23.43
CA VAL A 142 28.02 -3.85 -22.85
C VAL A 142 28.42 -3.92 -21.38
N SER A 143 29.05 -2.87 -20.87
CA SER A 143 29.33 -2.72 -19.44
C SER A 143 28.52 -1.60 -18.82
N TYR A 144 28.07 -1.82 -17.60
CA TYR A 144 27.46 -0.81 -16.74
C TYR A 144 28.38 -0.59 -15.54
N ARG A 145 28.89 0.63 -15.40
CA ARG A 145 29.79 0.99 -14.31
C ARG A 145 29.01 1.25 -13.03
N VAL A 146 29.52 0.70 -11.93
CA VAL A 146 29.11 1.05 -10.56
C VAL A 146 30.33 1.60 -9.84
N ASP A 147 30.24 2.86 -9.39
CA ASP A 147 31.29 3.55 -8.62
C ASP A 147 31.40 3.01 -7.19
N THR A 148 31.69 1.72 -7.06
CA THR A 148 31.85 1.01 -5.80
C THR A 148 32.83 -0.15 -6.03
N PRO A 149 33.81 -0.39 -5.15
CA PRO A 149 34.69 -1.56 -5.25
C PRO A 149 33.91 -2.87 -5.15
N LEU A 150 34.44 -3.94 -5.78
CA LEU A 150 33.76 -5.23 -5.90
C LEU A 150 33.31 -5.81 -4.55
N ASP A 151 34.16 -5.78 -3.53
CA ASP A 151 33.82 -6.30 -2.19
C ASP A 151 32.62 -5.60 -1.54
N SER A 152 32.49 -4.30 -1.76
CA SER A 152 31.38 -3.49 -1.26
C SER A 152 30.13 -3.68 -2.13
N PHE A 153 30.32 -3.86 -3.43
CA PHE A 153 29.25 -4.17 -4.38
C PHE A 153 28.55 -5.49 -4.05
N MET A 154 29.32 -6.56 -3.78
CA MET A 154 28.79 -7.89 -3.48
C MET A 154 27.98 -7.95 -2.18
N LYS A 155 28.18 -7.00 -1.27
CA LYS A 155 27.44 -6.91 0.00
C LYS A 155 26.11 -6.16 -0.11
N LYS A 156 25.80 -5.54 -1.26
CA LYS A 156 24.55 -4.81 -1.45
C LYS A 156 23.35 -5.79 -1.41
N PRO A 157 22.24 -5.44 -0.74
CA PRO A 157 21.05 -6.30 -0.71
C PRO A 157 20.34 -6.36 -2.07
N SER A 158 20.51 -5.32 -2.89
CA SER A 158 20.02 -5.25 -4.27
C SER A 158 20.77 -4.16 -5.04
N LEU A 159 20.67 -4.18 -6.36
CA LEU A 159 21.15 -3.10 -7.22
C LEU A 159 20.05 -2.72 -8.22
N PRO A 160 19.40 -1.56 -8.09
CA PRO A 160 18.51 -1.06 -9.11
C PRO A 160 19.34 -0.55 -10.30
N ILE A 161 19.21 -1.21 -11.45
CA ILE A 161 19.78 -0.71 -12.71
C ILE A 161 18.77 0.26 -13.32
N PRO A 162 19.12 1.54 -13.55
CA PRO A 162 18.19 2.54 -14.09
C PRO A 162 17.52 2.06 -15.38
N PHE A 163 16.26 2.46 -15.61
CA PHE A 163 15.51 2.13 -16.82
C PHE A 163 15.36 0.63 -17.12
N THR A 164 15.47 -0.21 -16.10
CA THR A 164 15.26 -1.65 -16.22
C THR A 164 14.35 -2.20 -15.14
N ILE A 165 13.77 -3.36 -15.42
CA ILE A 165 13.02 -4.16 -14.48
C ILE A 165 13.62 -5.56 -14.47
N GLU A 166 14.03 -6.02 -13.28
CA GLU A 166 14.54 -7.38 -13.10
C GLU A 166 13.45 -8.40 -13.47
N THR A 167 13.79 -9.42 -14.26
CA THR A 167 12.78 -10.37 -14.76
C THR A 167 12.36 -11.35 -13.68
N SER A 168 13.26 -11.71 -12.75
CA SER A 168 12.95 -12.59 -11.61
C SER A 168 11.80 -12.05 -10.75
N ILE A 169 11.79 -10.75 -10.44
CA ILE A 169 10.70 -10.17 -9.62
C ILE A 169 9.34 -10.27 -10.33
N VAL A 170 9.32 -10.16 -11.66
CA VAL A 170 8.10 -10.29 -12.46
C VAL A 170 7.64 -11.74 -12.47
N ASN A 171 8.56 -12.69 -12.70
CA ASN A 171 8.27 -14.12 -12.71
C ASN A 171 7.79 -14.64 -11.35
N ASP A 172 8.43 -14.19 -10.26
CA ASP A 172 8.06 -14.56 -8.90
C ASP A 172 6.65 -14.05 -8.58
N ALA A 173 6.35 -12.79 -8.90
CA ALA A 173 5.01 -12.22 -8.73
C ALA A 173 3.96 -12.95 -9.59
N ASP A 174 4.29 -13.26 -10.86
CA ASP A 174 3.41 -14.00 -11.75
C ASP A 174 3.07 -15.39 -11.19
N SER A 175 4.07 -16.09 -10.66
CA SER A 175 3.89 -17.43 -10.06
C SER A 175 2.96 -17.42 -8.84
N ILE A 176 2.96 -16.32 -8.06
CA ILE A 176 2.15 -16.17 -6.85
C ILE A 176 0.71 -15.74 -7.19
N LEU A 177 0.55 -14.90 -8.20
CA LEU A 177 -0.70 -14.20 -8.50
C LEU A 177 -1.51 -14.82 -9.63
N ARG A 178 -0.89 -15.41 -10.66
CA ARG A 178 -1.61 -15.91 -11.83
C ARG A 178 -2.66 -16.94 -11.44
N GLY A 179 -3.87 -16.79 -12.00
CA GLY A 179 -5.03 -17.63 -11.72
C GLY A 179 -5.69 -17.38 -10.36
N ARG A 180 -5.13 -16.52 -9.51
CA ARG A 180 -5.71 -16.19 -8.22
C ARG A 180 -6.94 -15.31 -8.40
N ARG A 181 -7.97 -15.63 -7.61
CA ARG A 181 -9.15 -14.79 -7.42
C ARG A 181 -8.85 -13.74 -6.35
N LEU A 182 -9.02 -12.47 -6.68
CA LEU A 182 -8.78 -11.32 -5.81
C LEU A 182 -9.94 -10.33 -5.91
N TYR A 183 -9.98 -9.34 -5.02
CA TYR A 183 -10.91 -8.21 -5.12
C TYR A 183 -10.16 -6.94 -5.41
N VAL A 184 -10.53 -6.23 -6.47
CA VAL A 184 -9.89 -4.96 -6.83
C VAL A 184 -10.38 -3.85 -5.89
N MET A 185 -9.47 -3.12 -5.27
CA MET A 185 -9.81 -2.10 -4.26
C MET A 185 -9.96 -0.70 -4.84
N THR A 186 -9.50 -0.50 -6.07
CA THR A 186 -9.52 0.79 -6.78
C THR A 186 -10.51 0.81 -7.95
N SER A 187 -11.05 2.00 -8.22
CA SER A 187 -11.93 2.30 -9.36
C SER A 187 -11.18 2.74 -10.61
N THR A 188 -9.86 2.95 -10.52
CA THR A 188 -9.04 3.44 -11.63
C THR A 188 -8.14 2.31 -12.10
N TRP A 189 -8.40 1.79 -13.29
CA TRP A 189 -7.63 0.71 -13.92
C TRP A 189 -6.88 1.24 -15.13
N LEU A 190 -5.98 0.43 -15.68
CA LEU A 190 -5.40 0.63 -17.00
C LEU A 190 -6.11 -0.27 -18.01
N ASP A 191 -6.41 0.26 -19.20
CA ASP A 191 -6.85 -0.54 -20.36
C ASP A 191 -5.66 -1.23 -21.06
N ASP A 192 -5.93 -1.96 -22.14
CA ASP A 192 -4.90 -2.65 -22.95
C ASP A 192 -3.91 -1.68 -23.63
N ASN A 193 -4.28 -0.42 -23.78
CA ASN A 193 -3.43 0.65 -24.33
C ASN A 193 -2.62 1.38 -23.24
N GLY A 194 -2.80 1.02 -21.96
CA GLY A 194 -2.16 1.69 -20.84
C GLY A 194 -2.81 3.02 -20.44
N ASN A 195 -4.03 3.31 -20.89
CA ASN A 195 -4.78 4.49 -20.48
C ASN A 195 -5.54 4.25 -19.18
N TYR A 196 -5.60 5.26 -18.33
CA TYR A 196 -6.43 5.21 -17.12
C TYR A 196 -7.92 5.25 -17.47
N ILE A 197 -8.65 4.26 -16.99
CA ILE A 197 -10.10 4.12 -17.17
C ILE A 197 -10.82 4.03 -15.82
N LYS A 198 -12.01 4.62 -15.73
CA LYS A 198 -12.87 4.49 -14.56
C LYS A 198 -13.70 3.20 -14.65
N ARG A 199 -13.71 2.45 -13.54
CA ARG A 199 -14.36 1.15 -13.36
C ARG A 199 -14.89 1.02 -11.93
N ARG A 200 -15.64 -0.05 -11.69
CA ARG A 200 -16.13 -0.39 -10.36
C ARG A 200 -15.01 -0.95 -9.49
N ARG A 201 -15.02 -0.66 -8.19
CA ARG A 201 -14.16 -1.30 -7.18
C ARG A 201 -14.92 -2.34 -6.36
N PHE A 202 -14.18 -3.05 -5.51
CA PHE A 202 -14.63 -4.15 -4.66
C PHE A 202 -15.20 -5.34 -5.43
N LEU A 203 -14.85 -5.46 -6.71
CA LEU A 203 -15.30 -6.56 -7.57
C LEU A 203 -14.31 -7.71 -7.57
N PRO A 204 -14.79 -8.96 -7.64
CA PRO A 204 -13.94 -10.11 -7.83
C PRO A 204 -13.33 -10.10 -9.24
N VAL A 205 -12.04 -10.36 -9.30
CA VAL A 205 -11.23 -10.45 -10.51
C VAL A 205 -10.38 -11.70 -10.49
N ILE A 206 -10.05 -12.22 -11.67
CA ILE A 206 -9.10 -13.32 -11.84
C ILE A 206 -7.83 -12.76 -12.49
N ILE A 207 -6.69 -12.96 -11.85
CA ILE A 207 -5.40 -12.52 -12.40
C ILE A 207 -5.01 -13.41 -13.56
N THR A 208 -4.69 -12.82 -14.70
CA THR A 208 -4.34 -13.54 -15.94
C THR A 208 -2.85 -13.64 -16.18
N LYS A 209 -2.11 -12.56 -15.87
CA LYS A 209 -0.65 -12.48 -16.00
C LYS A 209 -0.10 -11.32 -15.17
N VAL A 210 1.18 -11.39 -14.85
CA VAL A 210 2.00 -10.27 -14.40
C VAL A 210 3.11 -10.04 -15.43
N SER A 211 3.35 -8.78 -15.81
CA SER A 211 4.47 -8.40 -16.67
C SER A 211 5.26 -7.25 -16.08
N ALA A 212 6.38 -6.93 -16.74
CA ALA A 212 7.13 -5.72 -16.44
C ALA A 212 6.23 -4.49 -16.64
N GLY A 213 6.21 -3.60 -15.64
CA GLY A 213 5.54 -2.31 -15.67
C GLY A 213 6.51 -1.17 -15.94
N THR A 214 6.66 -0.28 -14.97
CA THR A 214 7.57 0.88 -15.03
C THR A 214 8.65 0.79 -13.94
N PRO A 215 9.78 1.51 -14.05
CA PRO A 215 10.80 1.49 -12.99
C PRO A 215 10.29 1.88 -11.59
N GLN A 216 9.25 2.71 -11.51
CA GLN A 216 8.60 3.12 -10.27
C GLN A 216 7.59 2.08 -9.76
N ALA A 217 6.89 1.40 -10.67
CA ALA A 217 5.92 0.35 -10.37
C ALA A 217 6.21 -0.87 -11.27
N PRO A 218 7.17 -1.73 -10.87
CA PRO A 218 7.78 -2.72 -11.76
C PRO A 218 6.85 -3.87 -12.13
N LEU A 219 5.74 -4.05 -11.42
CA LEU A 219 4.77 -5.10 -11.70
C LEU A 219 3.53 -4.50 -12.35
N GLN A 220 3.16 -4.99 -13.53
CA GLN A 220 1.85 -4.73 -14.13
C GLN A 220 1.01 -6.01 -14.05
N VAL A 221 -0.03 -5.98 -13.24
CA VAL A 221 -0.90 -7.13 -12.96
C VAL A 221 -2.16 -7.01 -13.80
N TYR A 222 -2.37 -7.95 -14.70
CA TYR A 222 -3.53 -8.01 -15.59
C TYR A 222 -4.58 -8.96 -15.04
N PHE A 223 -5.84 -8.61 -15.27
CA PHE A 223 -6.97 -9.38 -14.80
C PHE A 223 -8.19 -9.18 -15.69
N HIS A 224 -9.18 -10.05 -15.51
CA HIS A 224 -10.53 -9.83 -15.98
C HIS A 224 -11.51 -9.90 -14.81
N LEU A 225 -12.70 -9.32 -14.98
CA LEU A 225 -13.79 -9.52 -14.02
C LEU A 225 -14.18 -11.00 -13.99
N GLU A 226 -14.50 -11.49 -12.79
CA GLU A 226 -15.01 -12.86 -12.63
C GLU A 226 -16.39 -13.02 -13.29
N GLU A 227 -17.26 -12.01 -13.18
CA GLU A 227 -18.62 -12.04 -13.73
C GLU A 227 -18.67 -11.87 -15.26
N ASP A 228 -17.68 -11.17 -15.83
CA ASP A 228 -17.58 -10.93 -17.27
C ASP A 228 -16.10 -10.90 -17.72
N PRO A 229 -15.58 -12.02 -18.26
CA PRO A 229 -14.21 -12.10 -18.74
C PRO A 229 -13.86 -11.16 -19.90
N ALA A 230 -14.86 -10.56 -20.58
CA ALA A 230 -14.63 -9.56 -21.60
C ALA A 230 -14.15 -8.22 -21.00
N VAL A 231 -14.52 -7.94 -19.74
CA VAL A 231 -14.07 -6.75 -19.03
C VAL A 231 -12.70 -7.00 -18.42
N LYS A 232 -11.67 -6.48 -19.08
CA LYS A 232 -10.27 -6.59 -18.69
C LYS A 232 -9.74 -5.28 -18.11
N GLY A 233 -8.65 -5.41 -17.37
CA GLY A 233 -7.87 -4.27 -16.91
C GLY A 233 -6.52 -4.70 -16.36
N SER A 234 -5.70 -3.71 -16.03
CA SER A 234 -4.48 -3.94 -15.29
C SER A 234 -4.22 -2.86 -14.24
N LEU A 235 -3.37 -3.18 -13.26
CA LEU A 235 -2.88 -2.26 -12.25
C LEU A 235 -1.35 -2.33 -12.19
N MET A 236 -0.72 -1.19 -11.95
CA MET A 236 0.71 -1.09 -11.69
C MET A 236 0.97 -1.12 -10.18
N LEU A 237 1.87 -2.00 -9.74
CA LEU A 237 2.17 -2.23 -8.33
C LEU A 237 3.64 -1.90 -8.02
N THR A 238 3.87 -1.36 -6.83
CA THR A 238 5.19 -1.20 -6.22
C THR A 238 5.59 -2.46 -5.46
N LEU A 239 6.89 -2.68 -5.30
CA LEU A 239 7.40 -3.77 -4.47
C LEU A 239 7.36 -3.39 -2.99
N PRO A 240 7.13 -4.35 -2.06
CA PRO A 240 7.20 -4.09 -0.63
C PRO A 240 8.56 -3.55 -0.16
N SER A 241 9.64 -3.94 -0.85
CA SER A 241 11.01 -3.52 -0.54
C SER A 241 11.34 -2.08 -0.94
N ARG A 242 10.40 -1.33 -1.55
CA ARG A 242 10.61 0.04 -2.01
C ARG A 242 9.46 0.96 -1.54
N PRO A 243 9.40 1.30 -0.24
CA PRO A 243 8.27 2.01 0.34
C PRO A 243 8.16 3.49 -0.09
N ASP A 244 9.22 4.04 -0.70
CA ASP A 244 9.49 5.50 -0.69
C ASP A 244 9.16 6.25 -2.00
N ALA A 245 8.32 5.73 -2.91
CA ALA A 245 8.15 6.32 -4.26
C ALA A 245 6.70 6.71 -4.62
N ASP A 246 6.02 7.52 -3.80
CA ASP A 246 4.71 8.15 -4.08
C ASP A 246 3.43 7.29 -3.92
N GLY A 247 3.12 6.91 -2.66
CA GLY A 247 1.75 6.50 -2.29
C GLY A 247 1.39 5.03 -2.60
N PRO A 248 0.15 4.61 -2.28
CA PRO A 248 -0.19 3.22 -1.99
C PRO A 248 -0.49 2.49 -3.30
N ARG A 249 0.56 2.11 -4.03
CA ARG A 249 0.48 1.10 -5.10
C ARG A 249 1.03 -0.24 -4.64
N ASP A 250 1.09 -0.46 -3.33
CA ASP A 250 1.41 -1.78 -2.80
C ASP A 250 0.25 -2.76 -3.07
N PHE A 251 0.51 -4.05 -2.90
CA PHE A 251 -0.52 -5.05 -3.14
C PHE A 251 -1.77 -4.85 -2.28
N ALA A 252 -1.59 -4.51 -1.00
CA ALA A 252 -2.68 -4.42 -0.01
C ALA A 252 -3.64 -3.23 -0.23
N SER A 253 -3.19 -2.19 -0.93
CA SER A 253 -4.04 -1.07 -1.33
C SER A 253 -4.75 -1.29 -2.67
N MET A 254 -4.23 -2.17 -3.51
CA MET A 254 -4.77 -2.45 -4.85
C MET A 254 -5.69 -3.66 -4.89
N PHE A 255 -5.40 -4.67 -4.07
CA PHE A 255 -6.13 -5.93 -4.03
C PHE A 255 -6.41 -6.39 -2.59
N SER A 256 -7.53 -7.09 -2.43
CA SER A 256 -7.88 -7.82 -1.20
C SER A 256 -8.01 -9.31 -1.47
N LEU A 257 -7.56 -10.14 -0.51
CA LEU A 257 -7.72 -11.60 -0.58
C LEU A 257 -9.13 -12.03 -0.16
N SER A 258 -9.79 -11.24 0.68
CA SER A 258 -11.17 -11.47 1.15
C SER A 258 -12.14 -10.51 0.48
N ASN A 259 -13.42 -10.87 0.48
CA ASN A 259 -14.49 -10.02 -0.03
C ASN A 259 -14.65 -8.78 0.85
N PRO A 260 -14.41 -7.55 0.35
CA PRO A 260 -14.58 -6.34 1.16
C PRO A 260 -16.00 -6.19 1.71
N ARG A 261 -17.00 -6.72 1.00
CA ARG A 261 -18.41 -6.67 1.43
C ARG A 261 -18.67 -7.42 2.74
N ASP A 262 -17.86 -8.42 3.09
CA ASP A 262 -18.08 -9.21 4.29
C ASP A 262 -17.88 -8.41 5.58
N ALA A 263 -17.10 -7.32 5.52
CA ALA A 263 -16.92 -6.37 6.62
C ALA A 263 -18.10 -5.39 6.77
N TYR A 264 -18.94 -5.23 5.74
CA TYR A 264 -19.98 -4.20 5.66
C TYR A 264 -21.37 -4.80 5.37
N LYS A 265 -21.74 -5.86 6.10
CA LYS A 265 -23.02 -6.58 5.91
C LYS A 265 -24.26 -5.74 6.23
N SER A 266 -24.11 -4.66 6.99
CA SER A 266 -25.19 -3.72 7.31
C SER A 266 -25.55 -2.78 6.17
N ILE A 267 -24.66 -2.59 5.18
CA ILE A 267 -24.91 -1.72 4.03
C ILE A 267 -25.88 -2.44 3.07
N TYR A 268 -26.95 -1.75 2.70
CA TYR A 268 -27.95 -2.29 1.79
C TYR A 268 -27.37 -2.59 0.39
N PRO A 269 -27.88 -3.60 -0.34
CA PRO A 269 -27.31 -4.01 -1.62
C PRO A 269 -27.26 -2.91 -2.71
N ASP A 270 -28.26 -2.06 -2.75
CA ASP A 270 -28.37 -0.90 -3.65
C ASP A 270 -27.35 0.20 -3.30
N ILE A 271 -27.16 0.47 -2.00
CA ILE A 271 -26.12 1.40 -1.53
C ILE A 271 -24.71 0.84 -1.79
N TRP A 272 -24.50 -0.45 -1.56
CA TRP A 272 -23.22 -1.11 -1.87
C TRP A 272 -22.89 -1.00 -3.36
N ASP A 273 -23.89 -1.19 -4.21
CA ASP A 273 -23.73 -1.05 -5.64
C ASP A 273 -23.30 0.38 -6.06
N LEU A 274 -23.90 1.42 -5.47
CA LEU A 274 -23.43 2.81 -5.63
C LEU A 274 -21.98 2.99 -5.17
N ILE A 275 -21.61 2.42 -4.01
CA ILE A 275 -20.24 2.46 -3.48
C ILE A 275 -19.24 1.84 -4.48
N THR A 276 -19.59 0.70 -5.09
CA THR A 276 -18.71 0.06 -6.09
C THR A 276 -18.49 0.97 -7.30
N ARG A 277 -19.48 1.77 -7.69
CA ARG A 277 -19.41 2.73 -8.81
C ARG A 277 -18.76 4.06 -8.43
N GLY A 278 -18.51 4.31 -7.13
CA GLY A 278 -18.03 5.60 -6.65
C GLY A 278 -19.09 6.70 -6.73
N GLN A 279 -20.36 6.32 -6.53
CA GLN A 279 -21.50 7.23 -6.52
C GLN A 279 -22.04 7.37 -5.11
N VAL A 280 -22.75 8.47 -4.86
CA VAL A 280 -23.41 8.75 -3.59
C VAL A 280 -24.86 9.17 -3.84
N THR A 281 -25.72 8.95 -2.85
CA THR A 281 -27.12 9.38 -2.88
C THR A 281 -27.57 9.89 -1.52
N GLN A 282 -28.61 10.72 -1.50
CA GLN A 282 -29.20 11.22 -0.25
C GLN A 282 -29.59 10.06 0.67
N GLY A 283 -29.39 10.25 1.97
CA GLY A 283 -29.64 9.22 2.97
C GLY A 283 -28.43 8.34 3.31
N MET A 284 -27.36 8.36 2.50
CA MET A 284 -26.13 7.64 2.83
C MET A 284 -25.44 8.20 4.07
N THR A 285 -24.88 7.32 4.88
CA THR A 285 -24.08 7.65 6.05
C THR A 285 -22.69 8.18 5.67
N ARG A 286 -21.99 8.80 6.63
CA ARG A 286 -20.57 9.19 6.46
C ARG A 286 -19.68 8.01 6.07
N GLU A 287 -19.90 6.82 6.62
CA GLU A 287 -19.10 5.63 6.32
C GLU A 287 -19.30 5.17 4.87
N GLU A 288 -20.55 5.07 4.43
CA GLU A 288 -20.90 4.70 3.05
C GLU A 288 -20.33 5.70 2.04
N CYS A 289 -20.45 7.00 2.32
CA CYS A 289 -19.85 8.06 1.50
C CYS A 289 -18.33 7.98 1.47
N ARG A 290 -17.67 7.65 2.58
CA ARG A 290 -16.21 7.48 2.65
C ARG A 290 -15.74 6.23 1.90
N LEU A 291 -16.50 5.13 1.96
CA LEU A 291 -16.24 3.95 1.13
C LEU A 291 -16.40 4.27 -0.37
N SER A 292 -17.32 5.16 -0.72
CA SER A 292 -17.59 5.56 -2.11
C SER A 292 -16.61 6.61 -2.66
N LEU A 293 -16.23 7.64 -1.92
CA LEU A 293 -15.39 8.72 -2.47
C LEU A 293 -13.97 8.74 -1.89
N GLY A 294 -13.71 7.95 -0.86
CA GLY A 294 -12.47 7.99 -0.11
C GLY A 294 -12.46 9.11 0.93
N ILE A 295 -11.27 9.39 1.44
CA ILE A 295 -11.05 10.39 2.49
C ILE A 295 -11.16 11.79 1.86
N PRO A 296 -12.00 12.70 2.41
CA PRO A 296 -12.08 14.07 1.92
C PRO A 296 -10.80 14.85 2.21
N MET A 297 -10.51 15.85 1.38
CA MET A 297 -9.37 16.76 1.59
C MET A 297 -9.58 17.66 2.81
N GLU A 298 -10.81 18.14 2.98
CA GLU A 298 -11.18 19.02 4.08
C GLU A 298 -12.55 18.61 4.64
N THR A 299 -12.71 18.73 5.96
CA THR A 299 -13.98 18.53 6.66
C THR A 299 -14.27 19.73 7.54
N LYS A 300 -15.39 20.41 7.29
CA LYS A 300 -15.87 21.55 8.10
C LYS A 300 -17.09 21.11 8.90
N ARG A 301 -17.04 21.24 10.21
CA ARG A 301 -18.18 20.95 11.10
C ARG A 301 -18.68 22.23 11.76
N GLN A 302 -19.99 22.41 11.77
CA GLN A 302 -20.68 23.54 12.36
C GLN A 302 -21.84 23.02 13.20
N GLU A 303 -21.88 23.42 14.48
CA GLU A 303 -23.04 23.18 15.34
C GLU A 303 -24.12 24.20 14.99
N MET A 304 -25.30 23.71 14.63
CA MET A 304 -26.49 24.54 14.43
C MET A 304 -27.49 24.30 15.56
N TYR A 305 -28.52 25.14 15.65
CA TYR A 305 -29.55 24.98 16.66
C TYR A 305 -30.34 23.68 16.42
N GLY A 306 -29.95 22.61 17.11
CA GLY A 306 -30.65 21.32 17.12
C GLY A 306 -30.11 20.26 16.18
N TYR A 307 -29.05 20.53 15.42
CA TYR A 307 -28.37 19.53 14.57
C TYR A 307 -26.93 19.95 14.26
N THR A 308 -26.11 18.98 13.85
CA THR A 308 -24.73 19.23 13.41
C THR A 308 -24.66 19.19 11.89
N ARG A 309 -24.12 20.24 11.27
CA ARG A 309 -23.83 20.29 9.84
C ARG A 309 -22.36 19.99 9.57
N GLU A 310 -22.08 19.04 8.70
CA GLU A 310 -20.72 18.65 8.30
C GLU A 310 -20.58 18.74 6.78
N THR A 311 -19.56 19.45 6.28
CA THR A 311 -19.28 19.60 4.86
C THR A 311 -17.93 19.00 4.52
N TRP A 312 -17.91 18.07 3.57
CA TRP A 312 -16.70 17.45 3.04
C TRP A 312 -16.37 18.03 1.68
N LEU A 313 -15.11 18.39 1.49
CA LEU A 313 -14.58 18.92 0.24
C LEU A 313 -13.60 17.93 -0.36
N TYR A 314 -13.75 17.69 -1.66
CA TYR A 314 -12.89 16.87 -2.49
C TYR A 314 -12.30 17.72 -3.63
N GLU A 315 -11.44 17.12 -4.43
CA GLU A 315 -10.86 17.77 -5.60
C GLU A 315 -11.93 18.20 -6.63
N ALA A 316 -11.56 19.11 -7.53
CA ALA A 316 -12.41 19.57 -8.63
C ALA A 316 -13.78 20.15 -8.22
N GLY A 317 -13.92 20.62 -6.97
CA GLY A 317 -15.16 21.23 -6.48
C GLY A 317 -16.26 20.23 -6.11
N THR A 318 -15.93 18.94 -6.02
CA THR A 318 -16.81 17.92 -5.46
C THR A 318 -17.02 18.17 -3.97
N TYR A 319 -18.26 18.10 -3.49
CA TYR A 319 -18.56 18.27 -2.07
C TYR A 319 -19.76 17.45 -1.61
N LEU A 320 -19.77 17.11 -0.31
CA LEU A 320 -20.87 16.45 0.38
C LEU A 320 -21.29 17.28 1.60
N VAL A 321 -22.59 17.39 1.86
CA VAL A 321 -23.16 18.05 3.04
C VAL A 321 -24.00 17.06 3.83
N PHE A 322 -23.62 16.86 5.08
CA PHE A 322 -24.27 15.98 6.03
C PHE A 322 -24.99 16.79 7.11
N GLU A 323 -26.13 16.27 7.55
CA GLU A 323 -26.83 16.69 8.77
C GLU A 323 -26.94 15.47 9.67
N ASP A 324 -26.44 15.58 10.91
CA ASP A 324 -26.42 14.49 11.90
C ASP A 324 -25.82 13.18 11.37
N GLY A 325 -24.84 13.30 10.45
CA GLY A 325 -24.12 12.17 9.85
C GLY A 325 -24.78 11.52 8.64
N ILE A 326 -25.90 12.05 8.15
CA ILE A 326 -26.63 11.58 6.97
C ILE A 326 -26.48 12.57 5.81
N LEU A 327 -26.20 12.06 4.61
CA LEU A 327 -26.00 12.86 3.41
C LEU A 327 -27.31 13.54 2.98
N ARG A 328 -27.30 14.86 2.92
CA ARG A 328 -28.43 15.70 2.48
C ARG A 328 -28.24 16.29 1.10
N ASN A 329 -27.01 16.71 0.78
CA ASN A 329 -26.71 17.32 -0.51
C ASN A 329 -25.32 16.94 -0.98
N SER A 330 -25.15 16.79 -2.29
CA SER A 330 -23.89 16.42 -2.91
C SER A 330 -23.75 17.07 -4.28
N ARG A 331 -22.52 17.42 -4.64
CA ARG A 331 -22.13 17.75 -6.01
C ARG A 331 -20.91 16.92 -6.36
N LEU A 332 -21.01 16.12 -7.41
CA LEU A 332 -19.91 15.37 -8.03
C LEU A 332 -19.44 16.08 -9.30
#